data_AF-A0A067C7F4-F1
#
_entry.id   AF-A0A067C7F4-F1
#
_cell.length_a   1.000
_cell.length_b   1.000
_cell.length_c   1.000
_cell.angle_alpha   90.00
_cell.angle_beta   90.00
_cell.angle_gamma   90.00
#
_symmetry.space_group_name_H-M   'P 1'
#
loop_
_entity.id
_entity.type
_entity.pdbx_description
1 polymer ?
#
loop_
_entity_poly.entity_id
_entity_poly.type
_entity_poly.pdbx_seq_one_letter_code
_entity_poly.pdbx_strand_id
1 'polypeptide(L)'
;MLKHLVAAALAVPTVYVAFVLVHALATTSPIDSVARMLGSPWALSGLVDYSAGLLFSVPYLWLRASTLPAKIGLALGAIVLGNAFSVAVFIWLILSSDSTLRAAVLPVRTAFPPIDSTSASRRTFIGLALLAFLGYLGLLVYCVQAQPLATGWATIQGDAWAYATFVNVWTGQCLVLTYILVREGRDAKLFAAALSVGLVIVGNLATCYYLLHLFVLRFPGWHVRDVLLWNDNDANVDEDAPLLPKTSYV
;
A
#
# COMPACT_ATOMS: atom_id res chain seq x y z
N MET A 1 8.84 13.19 -17.64
CA MET A 1 9.74 12.02 -17.75
C MET A 1 9.65 11.08 -16.55
N LEU A 2 9.87 11.56 -15.31
CA LEU A 2 9.89 10.72 -14.10
C LEU A 2 8.62 9.85 -13.90
N LYS A 3 7.42 10.38 -14.15
CA LYS A 3 6.16 9.62 -14.01
C LYS A 3 6.12 8.35 -14.86
N HIS A 4 6.66 8.42 -16.09
CA HIS A 4 6.71 7.28 -17.00
C HIS A 4 7.75 6.25 -16.55
N LEU A 5 8.89 6.70 -16.01
CA LEU A 5 9.91 5.80 -15.45
C LEU A 5 9.37 5.02 -14.25
N VAL A 6 8.68 5.70 -13.33
CA VAL A 6 8.06 5.05 -12.16
C VAL A 6 6.95 4.10 -12.60
N ALA A 7 6.09 4.50 -13.53
CA ALA A 7 5.07 3.63 -14.10
C ALA A 7 5.68 2.37 -14.76
N ALA A 8 6.75 2.52 -15.54
CA ALA A 8 7.45 1.40 -16.16
C ALA A 8 8.09 0.48 -15.12
N ALA A 9 8.70 1.04 -14.07
CA ALA A 9 9.28 0.26 -12.98
C ALA A 9 8.22 -0.55 -12.21
N LEU A 10 7.02 0.00 -12.00
CA LEU A 10 5.89 -0.70 -11.37
C LEU A 10 5.23 -1.72 -12.30
N ALA A 11 5.29 -1.51 -13.61
CA ALA A 11 4.72 -2.42 -14.59
C ALA A 11 5.45 -3.77 -14.60
N VAL A 12 6.77 -3.80 -14.37
CA VAL A 12 7.57 -5.04 -14.34
C VAL A 12 7.04 -6.07 -13.32
N PRO A 13 6.96 -5.77 -12.01
CA PRO A 13 6.42 -6.71 -11.03
C PRO A 13 4.92 -6.99 -11.26
N THR A 14 4.18 -6.04 -11.85
CA THR A 14 2.74 -6.22 -12.18
C THR A 14 2.52 -7.24 -13.29
N VAL A 15 3.32 -7.18 -14.36
CA VAL A 15 3.28 -8.17 -15.45
C VAL A 15 3.79 -9.51 -14.95
N TYR A 16 4.84 -9.52 -14.13
CA TYR A 16 5.37 -10.75 -13.55
C TYR A 16 4.34 -11.45 -12.65
N VAL A 17 3.65 -10.73 -11.75
CA VAL A 17 2.60 -11.33 -10.93
C VAL A 17 1.44 -11.84 -11.79
N ALA A 18 1.07 -11.14 -12.86
CA ALA A 18 0.02 -11.62 -13.77
C ALA A 18 0.40 -12.97 -14.42
N PHE A 19 1.65 -13.11 -14.87
CA PHE A 19 2.17 -14.37 -15.39
C PHE A 19 2.12 -15.49 -14.34
N VAL A 20 2.59 -15.22 -13.13
CA VAL A 20 2.60 -16.21 -12.03
C VAL A 20 1.18 -16.61 -11.61
N LEU A 21 0.24 -15.67 -11.57
CA LEU A 21 -1.17 -15.93 -11.26
C LEU A 21 -1.83 -16.80 -12.34
N VAL A 22 -1.60 -16.50 -13.63
CA VAL A 22 -2.10 -17.32 -14.74
C VAL A 22 -1.54 -18.73 -14.67
N HIS A 23 -0.25 -18.87 -14.35
CA HIS A 23 0.36 -20.18 -14.14
C HIS A 23 -0.30 -20.94 -12.98
N ALA A 24 -0.46 -20.31 -11.80
CA ALA A 24 -1.08 -20.94 -10.64
C ALA A 24 -2.53 -21.37 -10.90
N LEU A 25 -3.31 -20.55 -11.60
CA LEU A 25 -4.67 -20.86 -12.05
C LEU A 25 -4.70 -22.09 -12.97
N ALA A 26 -3.70 -22.25 -13.84
CA ALA A 26 -3.65 -23.34 -14.80
C ALA A 26 -3.14 -24.66 -14.18
N THR A 27 -2.28 -24.60 -13.16
CA THR A 27 -1.56 -25.78 -12.65
C THR A 27 -2.07 -26.31 -11.33
N THR A 28 -2.85 -25.53 -10.57
CA THR A 28 -3.14 -25.90 -9.18
C THR A 28 -4.51 -25.38 -8.72
N SER A 29 -5.29 -26.26 -8.09
CA SER A 29 -6.55 -25.87 -7.44
C SER A 29 -6.29 -24.86 -6.31
N PRO A 30 -7.04 -23.74 -6.26
CA PRO A 30 -6.91 -22.77 -5.16
C PRO A 30 -7.23 -23.38 -3.80
N ILE A 31 -8.21 -24.28 -3.72
CA ILE A 31 -8.68 -24.86 -2.45
C ILE A 31 -7.60 -25.72 -1.81
N ASP A 32 -6.96 -26.59 -2.60
CA ASP A 32 -5.89 -27.47 -2.11
C ASP A 32 -4.68 -26.66 -1.66
N SER A 33 -4.41 -25.56 -2.34
CA SER A 33 -3.30 -24.68 -2.02
C SER A 33 -3.54 -23.89 -0.74
N VAL A 34 -4.78 -23.41 -0.50
CA VAL A 34 -5.13 -22.77 0.77
C VAL A 34 -4.89 -23.73 1.94
N ALA A 35 -5.29 -25.00 1.82
CA ALA A 35 -5.03 -25.99 2.87
C ALA A 35 -3.52 -26.18 3.14
N ARG A 36 -2.70 -26.21 2.09
CA ARG A 36 -1.23 -26.28 2.21
C ARG A 36 -0.64 -25.01 2.83
N MET A 37 -1.15 -23.84 2.46
CA MET A 37 -0.71 -22.56 3.02
C MET A 37 -1.02 -22.44 4.51
N LEU A 38 -2.20 -22.91 4.95
CA LEU A 38 -2.57 -22.96 6.37
C LEU A 38 -1.67 -23.89 7.18
N GLY A 39 -1.09 -24.91 6.56
CA GLY A 39 -0.13 -25.83 7.17
C GLY A 39 1.30 -25.28 7.29
N SER A 40 1.61 -24.12 6.70
CA SER A 40 2.93 -23.50 6.73
C SER A 40 2.87 -22.10 7.33
N PRO A 41 3.50 -21.87 8.50
CA PRO A 41 3.51 -20.55 9.14
C PRO A 41 3.96 -19.42 8.20
N TRP A 42 5.01 -19.66 7.40
CA TRP A 42 5.51 -18.66 6.46
C TRP A 42 4.56 -18.42 5.28
N ALA A 43 3.91 -19.45 4.74
CA ALA A 43 2.93 -19.27 3.66
C ALA A 43 1.66 -18.55 4.15
N LEU A 44 1.18 -18.88 5.36
CA LEU A 44 0.11 -18.16 6.04
C LEU A 44 0.48 -16.68 6.26
N SER A 45 1.73 -16.41 6.63
CA SER A 45 2.22 -15.04 6.82
C SER A 45 2.04 -14.18 5.57
N GLY A 46 2.17 -14.76 4.36
CA GLY A 46 1.94 -14.05 3.10
C GLY A 46 0.48 -13.64 2.88
N LEU A 47 -0.48 -14.47 3.31
CA LEU A 47 -1.92 -14.12 3.24
C LEU A 47 -2.26 -12.98 4.21
N VAL A 48 -1.66 -13.00 5.40
CA VAL A 48 -1.84 -11.96 6.40
C VAL A 48 -1.13 -10.67 5.97
N ASP A 49 0.05 -10.76 5.38
CA ASP A 49 0.79 -9.63 4.79
C ASP A 49 -0.05 -8.95 3.69
N TYR A 50 -0.63 -9.74 2.79
CA TYR A 50 -1.55 -9.25 1.77
C TYR A 50 -2.73 -8.49 2.40
N SER A 51 -3.37 -9.06 3.42
CA SER A 51 -4.50 -8.45 4.12
C SER A 51 -4.10 -7.15 4.85
N ALA A 52 -2.91 -7.10 5.43
CA ALA A 52 -2.35 -5.89 6.03
C ALA A 52 -2.11 -4.80 4.98
N GLY A 53 -1.63 -5.16 3.79
CA GLY A 53 -1.49 -4.25 2.65
C GLY A 53 -2.82 -3.64 2.17
N LEU A 54 -3.92 -4.40 2.26
CA LEU A 54 -5.26 -3.91 1.90
C LEU A 54 -5.72 -2.72 2.77
N LEU A 55 -5.22 -2.59 4.00
CA LEU A 55 -5.51 -1.42 4.86
C LEU A 55 -4.99 -0.12 4.25
N PHE A 56 -3.97 -0.18 3.41
CA PHE A 56 -3.53 0.97 2.63
C PHE A 56 -4.26 1.03 1.27
N SER A 57 -4.19 -0.04 0.47
CA SER A 57 -4.59 0.02 -0.94
C SER A 57 -6.09 0.26 -1.13
N VAL A 58 -6.95 -0.40 -0.34
CA VAL A 58 -8.41 -0.28 -0.48
C VAL A 58 -8.87 1.14 -0.12
N PRO A 59 -8.53 1.72 1.04
CA PRO A 59 -8.92 3.09 1.37
C PRO A 59 -8.30 4.10 0.41
N TYR A 60 -7.04 3.93 0.02
CA TYR A 60 -6.41 4.81 -0.96
C TYR A 60 -7.19 4.83 -2.27
N LEU A 61 -7.44 3.68 -2.90
CA LEU A 61 -8.17 3.58 -4.16
C LEU A 61 -9.63 4.04 -4.03
N TRP A 62 -10.31 3.70 -2.94
CA TRP A 62 -11.66 4.17 -2.64
C TRP A 62 -11.74 5.70 -2.63
N LEU A 63 -10.74 6.36 -2.04
CA LEU A 63 -10.72 7.82 -1.95
C LEU A 63 -10.37 8.49 -3.29
N ARG A 64 -9.72 7.77 -4.22
CA ARG A 64 -9.40 8.27 -5.57
C ARG A 64 -10.63 8.40 -6.47
N ALA A 65 -11.66 7.58 -6.26
CA ALA A 65 -12.89 7.61 -7.05
C ALA A 65 -13.90 8.66 -6.56
N SER A 66 -14.61 9.29 -7.51
CA SER A 66 -15.66 10.28 -7.23
C SER A 66 -17.05 9.66 -7.06
N THR A 67 -17.35 8.57 -7.76
CA THR A 67 -18.68 7.93 -7.77
C THR A 67 -18.71 6.65 -6.94
N LEU A 68 -19.85 6.34 -6.32
CA LEU A 68 -20.01 5.12 -5.51
C LEU A 68 -19.77 3.83 -6.32
N PRO A 69 -20.26 3.68 -7.57
CA PRO A 69 -19.96 2.50 -8.37
C PRO A 69 -18.46 2.31 -8.61
N ALA A 70 -17.72 3.39 -8.92
CA ALA A 70 -16.28 3.31 -9.11
C ALA A 70 -15.55 2.95 -7.81
N LYS A 71 -15.99 3.50 -6.67
CA LYS A 71 -15.46 3.17 -5.34
C LYS A 71 -15.60 1.67 -5.02
N ILE A 72 -16.80 1.13 -5.23
CA ILE A 72 -17.08 -0.29 -5.02
C ILE A 72 -16.24 -1.14 -5.98
N GLY A 73 -16.19 -0.77 -7.26
CA GLY A 73 -15.40 -1.49 -8.26
C GLY A 73 -13.91 -1.53 -7.92
N LEU A 74 -13.34 -0.41 -7.48
CA LEU A 74 -11.93 -0.34 -7.07
C LEU A 74 -11.65 -1.16 -5.80
N ALA A 75 -12.53 -1.09 -4.80
CA ALA A 75 -12.36 -1.86 -3.56
C ALA A 75 -12.49 -3.37 -3.81
N LEU A 76 -13.53 -3.80 -4.54
CA LEU A 76 -13.72 -5.21 -4.89
C LEU A 76 -12.59 -5.72 -5.78
N GLY A 77 -12.15 -4.93 -6.76
CA GLY A 77 -11.00 -5.28 -7.59
C GLY A 77 -9.73 -5.47 -6.76
N ALA A 78 -9.45 -4.56 -5.83
CA ALA A 78 -8.30 -4.67 -4.93
C ALA A 78 -8.38 -5.89 -4.01
N ILE A 79 -9.59 -6.25 -3.51
CA ILE A 79 -9.78 -7.40 -2.61
C ILE A 79 -9.67 -8.73 -3.37
N VAL A 80 -10.27 -8.82 -4.57
CA VAL A 80 -10.40 -10.08 -5.33
C VAL A 80 -9.19 -10.33 -6.23
N LEU A 81 -8.72 -9.31 -6.94
CA LEU A 81 -7.61 -9.42 -7.90
C LEU A 81 -6.27 -8.97 -7.27
N GLY A 82 -6.30 -8.48 -6.04
CA GLY A 82 -5.12 -8.17 -5.25
C GLY A 82 -4.30 -6.98 -5.72
N ASN A 83 -2.99 -7.08 -5.48
CA ASN A 83 -2.07 -6.01 -5.78
C ASN A 83 -1.78 -5.91 -7.27
N ALA A 84 -1.91 -6.99 -8.04
CA ALA A 84 -1.86 -6.92 -9.50
C ALA A 84 -2.85 -5.87 -10.04
N PHE A 85 -4.09 -5.89 -9.54
CA PHE A 85 -5.09 -4.88 -9.87
C PHE A 85 -4.77 -3.52 -9.25
N SER A 86 -4.45 -3.49 -7.95
CA SER A 86 -4.20 -2.23 -7.24
C SER A 86 -3.04 -1.43 -7.86
N VAL A 87 -1.96 -2.11 -8.26
CA VAL A 87 -0.80 -1.49 -8.92
C VAL A 87 -1.11 -1.12 -10.36
N ALA A 88 -1.87 -1.93 -11.10
CA ALA A 88 -2.32 -1.55 -12.45
C ALA A 88 -3.16 -0.26 -12.44
N VAL A 89 -4.11 -0.15 -11.50
CA VAL A 89 -4.89 1.09 -11.32
C VAL A 89 -3.99 2.24 -10.90
N PHE A 90 -3.03 2.01 -10.01
CA PHE A 90 -2.07 3.02 -9.58
C PHE A 90 -1.20 3.55 -10.73
N ILE A 91 -0.70 2.66 -11.59
CA ILE A 91 0.01 3.00 -12.83
C ILE A 91 -0.88 3.84 -13.74
N TRP A 92 -2.13 3.41 -13.96
CA TRP A 92 -3.08 4.17 -14.76
C TRP A 92 -3.30 5.59 -14.19
N LEU A 93 -3.49 5.72 -12.87
CA LEU A 93 -3.62 7.02 -12.20
C LEU A 93 -2.38 7.92 -12.37
N ILE A 94 -1.16 7.33 -12.37
CA ILE A 94 0.09 8.07 -12.62
C ILE A 94 0.16 8.56 -14.06
N LEU A 95 -0.17 7.70 -15.03
CA LEU A 95 -0.04 8.00 -16.45
C LEU A 95 -1.12 8.97 -16.94
N SER A 96 -2.35 8.82 -16.46
CA SER A 96 -3.49 9.66 -16.83
C SER A 96 -3.48 11.05 -16.20
N SER A 97 -2.56 11.33 -15.27
CA SER A 97 -2.40 12.68 -14.73
C SER A 97 -1.51 13.51 -15.64
N ASP A 98 -1.98 14.69 -16.06
CA ASP A 98 -1.16 15.67 -16.80
C ASP A 98 -0.13 16.38 -15.92
N SER A 99 -0.19 16.16 -14.60
CA SER A 99 0.61 16.85 -13.60
C SER A 99 1.91 16.11 -13.23
N THR A 100 2.57 16.55 -12.15
CA THR A 100 3.78 15.93 -11.62
C THR A 100 3.48 14.56 -11.00
N LEU A 101 4.51 13.72 -10.81
CA LEU A 101 4.34 12.44 -10.11
C LEU A 101 3.74 12.62 -8.70
N ARG A 102 4.14 13.69 -8.00
CA ARG A 102 3.59 14.00 -6.67
C ARG A 102 2.11 14.30 -6.74
N ALA A 103 1.67 15.18 -7.64
CA ALA A 103 0.25 15.49 -7.79
C ALA A 103 -0.55 14.29 -8.34
N ALA A 104 0.07 13.39 -9.08
CA ALA A 104 -0.57 12.16 -9.54
C ALA A 104 -0.79 11.14 -8.40
N VAL A 105 0.14 11.02 -7.44
CA VAL A 105 0.06 10.08 -6.29
C VAL A 105 -0.65 10.70 -5.08
N LEU A 106 -0.43 11.98 -4.82
CA LEU A 106 -0.98 12.79 -3.74
C LEU A 106 -1.73 13.98 -4.34
N PRO A 107 -2.93 13.76 -4.89
CA PRO A 107 -3.69 14.83 -5.54
C PRO A 107 -4.19 15.79 -4.48
N VAL A 108 -3.59 16.98 -4.46
CA VAL A 108 -3.99 18.09 -3.59
C VAL A 108 -5.48 18.38 -3.83
N ARG A 109 -6.27 18.38 -2.76
CA ARG A 109 -7.69 18.72 -2.81
C ARG A 109 -8.00 19.78 -1.77
N THR A 110 -9.01 20.61 -2.05
CA THR A 110 -9.60 21.52 -1.08
C THR A 110 -10.02 20.73 0.16
N ALA A 111 -9.58 21.25 1.30
CA ALA A 111 -9.85 20.68 2.61
C ALA A 111 -11.32 20.33 2.80
N PHE A 112 -11.58 19.14 3.33
CA PHE A 112 -12.86 18.95 3.99
C PHE A 112 -12.90 19.90 5.20
N PRO A 113 -14.04 20.53 5.51
CA PRO A 113 -14.17 21.24 6.77
C PRO A 113 -13.71 20.29 7.88
N PRO A 114 -12.91 20.76 8.86
CA PRO A 114 -12.29 19.90 9.85
C PRO A 114 -13.36 19.04 10.52
N ILE A 115 -13.35 17.74 10.18
CA ILE A 115 -14.20 16.78 10.87
C ILE A 115 -13.57 16.57 12.23
N ASP A 116 -14.40 16.59 13.26
CA ASP A 116 -13.97 16.34 14.63
C ASP A 116 -13.02 15.12 14.70
N SER A 117 -11.88 15.32 15.37
CA SER A 117 -10.84 14.33 15.64
C SER A 117 -11.36 13.01 16.24
N THR A 118 -12.59 13.04 16.76
CA THR A 118 -13.34 11.91 17.33
C THR A 118 -14.13 11.08 16.31
N SER A 119 -14.07 11.38 15.01
CA SER A 119 -14.85 10.66 14.00
C SER A 119 -14.68 9.14 14.09
N ALA A 120 -15.81 8.42 14.06
CA ALA A 120 -15.84 6.97 14.22
C ALA A 120 -15.00 6.28 13.14
N SER A 121 -15.04 6.77 11.90
CA SER A 121 -14.26 6.24 10.77
C SER A 121 -12.75 6.28 11.03
N ARG A 122 -12.23 7.39 11.57
CA ARG A 122 -10.81 7.52 11.92
C ARG A 122 -10.42 6.55 13.02
N ARG A 123 -11.22 6.46 14.09
CA ARG A 123 -10.97 5.54 15.21
C ARG A 123 -10.99 4.08 14.73
N THR A 124 -11.94 3.71 13.89
CA THR A 124 -11.99 2.37 13.28
C THR A 124 -10.75 2.11 12.42
N PHE A 125 -10.33 3.06 11.58
CA PHE A 125 -9.14 2.90 10.75
C PHE A 125 -7.87 2.70 11.59
N ILE A 126 -7.64 3.53 12.61
CA ILE A 126 -6.50 3.41 13.53
C ILE A 126 -6.56 2.08 14.28
N GLY A 127 -7.75 1.69 14.77
CA GLY A 127 -7.95 0.42 15.46
C GLY A 127 -7.60 -0.78 14.57
N LEU A 128 -8.07 -0.79 13.32
CA LEU A 128 -7.74 -1.84 12.36
C LEU A 128 -6.24 -1.87 12.02
N ALA A 129 -5.60 -0.70 11.81
CA ALA A 129 -4.17 -0.62 11.58
C ALA A 129 -3.35 -1.12 12.77
N LEU A 130 -3.78 -0.82 14.00
CA LEU A 130 -3.13 -1.28 15.23
C LEU A 130 -3.28 -2.80 15.40
N LEU A 131 -4.50 -3.32 15.19
CA LEU A 131 -4.76 -4.76 15.27
C LEU A 131 -3.97 -5.53 14.21
N ALA A 132 -3.91 -5.03 12.97
CA ALA A 132 -3.10 -5.64 11.92
C ALA A 132 -1.60 -5.55 12.24
N PHE A 133 -1.12 -4.42 12.77
CA PHE A 133 0.27 -4.29 13.19
C PHE A 133 0.65 -5.30 14.28
N LEU A 134 -0.11 -5.34 15.39
CA LEU A 134 0.18 -6.23 16.50
C LEU A 134 -0.03 -7.71 16.14
N GLY A 135 -1.11 -8.00 15.41
CA GLY A 135 -1.42 -9.35 14.96
C GLY A 135 -0.38 -9.90 13.99
N TYR A 136 0.04 -9.09 13.02
CA TYR A 136 1.05 -9.52 12.06
C TYR A 136 2.44 -9.62 12.69
N LEU A 137 2.81 -8.70 13.59
CA LEU A 137 4.04 -8.81 14.38
C LEU A 137 4.07 -10.12 15.18
N GLY A 138 2.97 -10.44 15.88
CA GLY A 138 2.84 -11.69 16.62
C GLY A 138 2.97 -12.92 15.70
N LEU A 139 2.38 -12.87 14.51
CA LEU A 139 2.52 -13.93 13.52
C LEU A 139 3.96 -14.10 13.04
N LEU A 140 4.68 -13.01 12.75
CA LEU A 140 6.08 -13.09 12.33
C LEU A 140 6.96 -13.71 13.42
N VAL A 141 6.74 -13.34 14.69
CA VAL A 141 7.42 -13.98 15.84
C VAL A 141 7.11 -15.47 15.88
N TYR A 142 5.85 -15.86 15.72
CA TYR A 142 5.44 -17.25 15.65
C TYR A 142 6.10 -17.99 14.48
N CYS A 143 6.17 -17.40 13.28
CA CYS A 143 6.82 -18.00 12.10
C CYS A 143 8.29 -18.33 12.38
N VAL A 144 9.03 -17.38 12.96
CA VAL A 144 10.45 -17.57 13.31
C VAL A 144 10.65 -18.66 14.36
N GLN A 145 9.73 -18.79 15.32
CA GLN A 145 9.79 -19.82 16.36
C GLN A 145 9.37 -21.21 15.83
N ALA A 146 8.36 -21.26 14.96
CA ALA A 146 7.74 -22.49 14.52
C ALA A 146 8.48 -23.16 13.37
N GLN A 147 9.12 -22.40 12.48
CA GLN A 147 9.72 -22.95 11.27
C GLN A 147 10.93 -22.13 10.79
N PRO A 148 12.07 -22.78 10.44
CA PRO A 148 13.18 -22.09 9.80
C PRO A 148 12.76 -21.44 8.48
N LEU A 149 13.27 -20.22 8.21
CA LEU A 149 12.93 -19.47 7.00
C LEU A 149 13.21 -20.26 5.71
N ALA A 150 14.33 -21.00 5.65
CA ALA A 150 14.67 -21.81 4.49
C ALA A 150 13.61 -22.88 4.17
N THR A 151 13.05 -23.52 5.19
CA THR A 151 11.97 -24.51 5.03
C THR A 151 10.68 -23.83 4.57
N GLY A 152 10.33 -22.70 5.20
CA GLY A 152 9.16 -21.91 4.79
C GLY A 152 9.25 -21.45 3.34
N TRP A 153 10.43 -20.96 2.93
CA TRP A 153 10.69 -20.55 1.55
C TRP A 153 10.58 -21.71 0.57
N ALA A 154 11.11 -22.88 0.90
CA ALA A 154 10.94 -24.08 0.08
C ALA A 154 9.46 -24.47 -0.09
N THR A 155 8.64 -24.34 0.95
CA THR A 155 7.19 -24.54 0.84
C THR A 155 6.53 -23.51 -0.08
N ILE A 156 6.90 -22.24 0.05
CA ILE A 156 6.36 -21.16 -0.80
C ILE A 156 6.72 -21.41 -2.27
N GLN A 157 7.96 -21.78 -2.57
CA GLN A 157 8.40 -22.08 -3.94
C GLN A 157 7.75 -23.36 -4.51
N GLY A 158 7.43 -24.32 -3.65
CA GLY A 158 6.83 -25.59 -4.05
C GLY A 158 5.32 -25.54 -4.31
N ASP A 159 4.64 -24.46 -3.92
CA ASP A 159 3.20 -24.27 -4.13
C ASP A 159 2.93 -23.03 -4.99
N ALA A 160 2.26 -23.22 -6.13
CA ALA A 160 2.06 -22.16 -7.11
C ALA A 160 1.27 -20.96 -6.57
N TRP A 161 0.29 -21.19 -5.69
CA TRP A 161 -0.53 -20.13 -5.10
C TRP A 161 0.17 -19.42 -3.94
N ALA A 162 0.97 -20.15 -3.15
CA ALA A 162 1.83 -19.55 -2.13
C ALA A 162 2.88 -18.65 -2.78
N TYR A 163 3.52 -19.12 -3.85
CA TYR A 163 4.45 -18.31 -4.65
C TYR A 163 3.75 -17.10 -5.28
N ALA A 164 2.58 -17.29 -5.89
CA ALA A 164 1.80 -16.19 -6.46
C ALA A 164 1.42 -15.15 -5.40
N THR A 165 1.05 -15.59 -4.20
CA THR A 165 0.73 -14.72 -3.06
C THR A 165 1.95 -13.92 -2.64
N PHE A 166 3.12 -14.57 -2.51
CA PHE A 166 4.38 -13.89 -2.19
C PHE A 166 4.72 -12.81 -3.21
N VAL A 167 4.66 -13.13 -4.51
CA VAL A 167 4.92 -12.16 -5.58
C VAL A 167 3.88 -11.03 -5.57
N ASN A 168 2.60 -11.35 -5.35
CA ASN A 168 1.53 -10.36 -5.25
C ASN A 168 1.74 -9.39 -4.08
N VAL A 169 2.16 -9.89 -2.91
CA VAL A 169 2.52 -9.05 -1.76
C VAL A 169 3.67 -8.12 -2.11
N TRP A 170 4.73 -8.64 -2.72
CA TRP A 170 5.89 -7.83 -3.12
C TRP A 170 5.52 -6.74 -4.13
N THR A 171 4.69 -7.05 -5.12
CA THR A 171 4.14 -6.06 -6.06
C THR A 171 3.36 -4.96 -5.33
N GLY A 172 2.59 -5.30 -4.29
CA GLY A 172 1.90 -4.33 -3.44
C GLY A 172 2.85 -3.44 -2.65
N GLN A 173 3.93 -4.01 -2.11
CA GLN A 173 4.96 -3.24 -1.42
C GLN A 173 5.63 -2.21 -2.34
N CYS A 174 5.79 -2.49 -3.64
CA CYS A 174 6.29 -1.50 -4.61
C CYS A 174 5.36 -0.28 -4.75
N LEU A 175 4.04 -0.48 -4.69
CA LEU A 175 3.07 0.62 -4.67
C LEU A 175 3.25 1.45 -3.39
N VAL A 176 3.26 0.80 -2.22
CA VAL A 176 3.41 1.50 -0.93
C VAL A 176 4.75 2.24 -0.85
N LEU A 177 5.83 1.62 -1.34
CA LEU A 177 7.15 2.25 -1.44
C LEU A 177 7.10 3.51 -2.30
N THR A 178 6.46 3.44 -3.47
CA THR A 178 6.29 4.61 -4.34
C THR A 178 5.53 5.72 -3.61
N TYR A 179 4.48 5.37 -2.87
CA TYR A 179 3.72 6.32 -2.07
C TYR A 179 4.57 6.98 -0.98
N ILE A 180 5.33 6.19 -0.20
CA ILE A 180 6.24 6.69 0.84
C ILE A 180 7.29 7.62 0.24
N LEU A 181 7.97 7.22 -0.83
CA LEU A 181 9.03 8.02 -1.45
C LEU A 181 8.49 9.35 -2.00
N VAL A 182 7.30 9.33 -2.59
CA VAL A 182 6.66 10.55 -3.10
C VAL A 182 6.18 11.47 -1.98
N ARG A 183 5.71 10.93 -0.86
CA ARG A 183 5.25 11.72 0.29
C ARG A 183 6.40 12.27 1.13
N GLU A 184 7.36 11.41 1.45
CA GLU A 184 8.37 11.63 2.48
C GLU A 184 9.77 11.91 1.94
N GLY A 185 10.03 11.58 0.66
CA GLY A 185 11.37 11.64 0.09
C GLY A 185 11.94 13.06 -0.04
N ARG A 186 11.11 14.11 0.10
CA ARG A 186 11.58 15.50 0.16
C ARG A 186 12.04 15.86 1.58
N ASP A 187 11.16 15.67 2.55
CA ASP A 187 11.27 16.28 3.87
C ASP A 187 11.82 15.33 4.95
N ALA A 188 11.65 14.02 4.77
CA ALA A 188 12.01 12.99 5.75
C ALA A 188 12.77 11.80 5.11
N LYS A 189 13.86 12.09 4.39
CA LYS A 189 14.63 11.09 3.61
C LYS A 189 15.09 9.87 4.40
N LEU A 190 15.61 10.06 5.62
CA LEU A 190 16.06 8.96 6.47
C LEU A 190 14.89 8.09 6.92
N PHE A 191 13.75 8.70 7.24
CA PHE A 191 12.53 7.99 7.61
C PHE A 191 11.98 7.20 6.41
N ALA A 192 11.92 7.81 5.23
CA ALA A 192 11.54 7.14 3.98
C ALA A 192 12.45 5.94 3.67
N ALA A 193 13.77 6.10 3.84
CA ALA A 193 14.74 5.02 3.65
C ALA A 193 14.54 3.89 4.67
N ALA A 194 14.35 4.21 5.95
CA ALA A 194 14.09 3.22 7.00
C ALA A 194 12.79 2.43 6.75
N LEU A 195 11.72 3.10 6.31
CA LEU A 195 10.47 2.44 5.92
C LEU A 195 10.66 1.57 4.68
N SER A 196 11.48 2.00 3.72
CA SER A 196 11.79 1.21 2.52
C SER A 196 12.49 -0.10 2.89
N VAL A 197 13.48 -0.03 3.77
CA VAL A 197 14.16 -1.20 4.33
C VAL A 197 13.18 -2.07 5.13
N GLY A 198 12.33 -1.44 5.94
CA GLY A 198 11.27 -2.12 6.70
C GLY A 198 10.32 -2.92 5.80
N LEU A 199 9.85 -2.34 4.69
CA LEU A 199 8.98 -3.05 3.74
C LEU A 199 9.64 -4.31 3.18
N VAL A 200 10.94 -4.27 2.90
CA VAL A 200 11.68 -5.43 2.38
C VAL A 200 11.85 -6.52 3.44
N ILE A 201 12.08 -6.15 4.71
CA ILE A 201 12.39 -7.11 5.78
C ILE A 201 11.14 -7.68 6.45
N VAL A 202 10.16 -6.83 6.77
CA VAL A 202 8.97 -7.18 7.56
C VAL A 202 7.65 -6.99 6.81
N GLY A 203 7.70 -6.73 5.51
CA GLY A 203 6.51 -6.61 4.66
C GLY A 203 5.57 -5.47 5.06
N ASN A 204 4.26 -5.68 4.92
CA ASN A 204 3.26 -4.67 5.26
C ASN A 204 3.14 -4.39 6.76
N LEU A 205 3.93 -5.03 7.63
CA LEU A 205 4.10 -4.55 9.00
C LEU A 205 4.63 -3.10 9.00
N ALA A 206 5.57 -2.79 8.10
CA ALA A 206 6.07 -1.44 7.89
C ALA A 206 4.98 -0.48 7.37
N THR A 207 4.10 -0.98 6.49
CA THR A 207 2.91 -0.24 6.02
C THR A 207 1.98 0.11 7.19
N CYS A 208 1.65 -0.85 8.05
CA CYS A 208 0.79 -0.63 9.20
C CYS A 208 1.43 0.36 10.19
N TYR A 209 2.73 0.21 10.48
CA TYR A 209 3.47 1.17 11.29
C TYR A 209 3.41 2.57 10.70
N TYR A 210 3.64 2.70 9.38
CA TYR A 210 3.61 3.99 8.70
C TYR A 210 2.22 4.64 8.75
N LEU A 211 1.15 3.86 8.57
CA LEU A 211 -0.22 4.34 8.76
C LEU A 211 -0.43 4.84 10.20
N LEU A 212 -0.04 4.07 11.21
CA LEU A 212 -0.14 4.50 12.61
C LEU A 212 0.66 5.77 12.87
N HIS A 213 1.89 5.87 12.35
CA HIS A 213 2.72 7.07 12.46
C HIS A 213 2.00 8.30 11.86
N LEU A 214 1.45 8.17 10.65
CA LEU A 214 0.72 9.26 10.00
C LEU A 214 -0.49 9.71 10.81
N PHE A 215 -1.29 8.77 11.33
CA PHE A 215 -2.58 9.08 11.97
C PHE A 215 -2.51 9.41 13.45
N VAL A 216 -1.52 8.89 14.18
CA VAL A 216 -1.37 9.06 15.63
C VAL A 216 -0.37 10.16 15.95
N LEU A 217 0.73 10.24 15.19
CA LEU A 217 1.86 11.12 15.52
C LEU A 217 1.89 12.36 14.63
N ARG A 218 1.86 12.19 13.30
CA ARG A 218 2.10 13.30 12.38
C ARG A 218 0.88 14.17 12.10
N PHE A 219 -0.28 13.55 11.89
CA PHE A 219 -1.53 14.24 11.57
C PHE A 219 -2.64 13.87 12.57
N PRO A 220 -2.44 14.12 13.88
CA PRO A 220 -3.46 13.83 14.86
C PRO A 220 -4.71 14.66 14.57
N GLY A 221 -5.86 13.99 14.50
CA GLY A 221 -7.15 14.63 14.24
C GLY A 221 -7.49 14.86 12.76
N TRP A 222 -6.58 14.61 11.81
CA TRP A 222 -6.89 14.74 10.39
C TRP A 222 -7.77 13.58 9.90
N HIS A 223 -8.64 13.86 8.92
CA HIS A 223 -9.49 12.84 8.32
C HIS A 223 -8.67 11.86 7.46
N VAL A 224 -9.11 10.60 7.37
CA VAL A 224 -8.43 9.53 6.59
C VAL A 224 -8.13 9.96 5.16
N ARG A 225 -9.07 10.68 4.55
CA ARG A 225 -8.91 11.23 3.21
C ARG A 225 -7.75 12.21 3.09
N ASP A 226 -7.67 13.15 4.02
CA ASP A 226 -6.72 14.26 3.98
C ASP A 226 -5.31 13.76 4.25
N VAL A 227 -5.19 12.77 5.13
CA VAL A 227 -3.94 12.05 5.34
C VAL A 227 -3.58 11.25 4.08
N LEU A 228 -4.46 10.41 3.52
CA LEU A 228 -4.05 9.51 2.43
C LEU A 228 -3.84 10.20 1.07
N LEU A 229 -4.58 11.26 0.74
CA LEU A 229 -4.50 11.94 -0.55
C LEU A 229 -3.74 13.27 -0.54
N TRP A 230 -3.22 13.69 0.63
CA TRP A 230 -2.61 15.00 0.89
C TRP A 230 -3.61 16.17 0.79
N ASN A 231 -3.73 16.92 1.88
CA ASN A 231 -4.53 18.12 1.96
C ASN A 231 -3.61 19.35 2.01
N ASP A 232 -3.87 20.35 1.15
CA ASP A 232 -3.36 21.72 1.34
C ASP A 232 -4.30 22.40 2.34
N ASN A 233 -4.06 22.19 3.62
CA ASN A 233 -4.55 23.13 4.61
C ASN A 233 -3.51 24.25 4.73
N ASP A 234 -3.99 25.48 4.94
CA ASP A 234 -3.21 26.65 5.39
C ASP A 234 -2.48 26.43 6.74
N ALA A 235 -2.31 25.19 7.21
CA ALA A 235 -1.37 24.79 8.25
C ALA A 235 0.01 24.43 7.69
N ASN A 236 0.15 24.34 6.36
CA ASN A 236 1.42 24.15 5.65
C ASN A 236 2.05 25.48 5.17
N VAL A 237 1.64 26.65 5.71
CA VAL A 237 2.25 27.93 5.30
C VAL A 237 3.74 28.01 5.63
N ASP A 238 4.23 27.15 6.53
CA ASP A 238 5.65 27.02 6.89
C ASP A 238 6.36 25.82 6.23
N GLU A 239 5.63 24.91 5.56
CA GLU A 239 6.24 23.92 4.66
C GLU A 239 6.10 24.45 3.23
N ASP A 240 7.15 25.07 2.69
CA ASP A 240 7.22 25.64 1.33
C ASP A 240 6.25 24.96 0.35
N ALA A 241 5.09 25.62 0.18
CA ALA A 241 4.10 25.32 -0.82
C ALA A 241 4.83 25.10 -2.17
N PRO A 242 4.34 24.19 -3.03
CA PRO A 242 4.99 23.91 -4.30
C PRO A 242 5.21 25.23 -5.03
N LEU A 243 6.48 25.52 -5.31
CA LEU A 243 6.95 26.69 -6.06
C LEU A 243 5.91 27.07 -7.11
N LEU A 244 5.10 28.08 -6.81
CA LEU A 244 4.36 28.79 -7.84
C LEU A 244 5.41 29.17 -8.87
N PRO A 245 5.21 28.88 -10.16
CA PRO A 245 6.10 29.45 -11.17
C PRO A 245 6.06 30.96 -10.93
N LYS A 246 7.23 31.58 -10.72
CA LYS A 246 7.37 33.03 -10.75
C LYS A 246 6.81 33.50 -12.09
N THR A 247 5.53 33.80 -12.14
CA THR A 247 4.99 34.66 -13.19
C THR A 247 5.62 36.01 -12.92
N SER A 248 6.58 36.32 -13.77
CA SER A 248 7.23 37.61 -13.91
C SER A 248 6.22 38.72 -13.71
N TYR A 249 6.53 39.63 -12.79
CA TYR A 249 5.92 40.95 -12.79
C TYR A 249 6.17 41.57 -14.18
N VAL A 250 5.08 41.95 -14.84
CA VAL A 250 5.06 43.00 -15.85
C VAL A 250 4.36 44.18 -15.19
#